data_AF-A0A554JR64-F1
#
_entry.id   AF-A0A554JR64-F1
#
_cell.length_a   1.000
_cell.length_b   1.000
_cell.length_c   1.000
_cell.angle_alpha   90.00
_cell.angle_beta   90.00
_cell.angle_gamma   90.00
#
_symmetry.space_group_name_H-M   'P 1'
#
loop_
_entity.id
_entity.type
_entity.pdbx_description
1 polymer ?
#
loop_
_entity_poly.entity_id
_entity_poly.type
_entity_poly.pdbx_seq_one_letter_code
_entity_poly.pdbx_strand_id
1 'polypeptide(L)'
;MVEKVDVSPSTMRRVRQLARRDRCTPTDVLEAALNQYESDMEKLRRIQQVGKKSARRGNIRSMVDIDRIVHEVRKKRASRRS
;
A
#
# COMPACT_ATOMS: atom_id res chain seq x y z
N MET A 1 1.01 31.45 1.82
CA MET A 1 2.35 31.10 2.33
C MET A 1 2.72 29.77 1.69
N VAL A 2 3.87 29.67 1.02
CA VAL A 2 4.40 28.38 0.58
C VAL A 2 5.25 27.86 1.72
N GLU A 3 4.78 26.82 2.42
CA GLU A 3 5.61 26.12 3.40
C GLU A 3 6.79 25.47 2.67
N LYS A 4 8.01 25.78 3.11
CA LYS A 4 9.21 25.14 2.59
C LYS A 4 9.29 23.75 3.19
N VAL A 5 9.12 22.73 2.35
CA VAL A 5 9.35 21.34 2.72
C VAL A 5 10.85 21.09 2.69
N ASP A 6 11.42 20.73 3.85
CA ASP A 6 12.82 20.38 3.94
C ASP A 6 13.02 18.92 3.53
N VAL A 7 13.81 18.71 2.47
CA VAL A 7 14.08 17.40 1.90
C VAL A 7 15.56 17.10 2.10
N SER A 8 15.86 15.95 2.70
CA SER A 8 17.24 15.59 3.03
C SER A 8 18.18 15.73 1.81
N PRO A 9 19.43 16.17 1.99
CA PRO A 9 20.38 16.31 0.88
C PRO A 9 20.62 15.01 0.10
N SER A 10 20.52 13.84 0.75
CA SER A 10 20.58 12.53 0.10
C SER A 10 19.38 12.28 -0.81
N THR A 11 18.16 12.61 -0.34
CA THR A 11 16.94 12.46 -1.12
C THR A 11 16.97 13.40 -2.33
N MET A 12 17.33 14.67 -2.15
CA MET A 12 17.43 15.61 -3.27
C MET A 12 18.49 15.22 -4.31
N ARG A 13 19.61 14.62 -3.87
CA ARG A 13 20.59 14.03 -4.81
C ARG A 13 19.97 12.92 -5.64
N ARG A 14 19.17 12.04 -5.04
CA ARG A 14 18.48 10.97 -5.74
C ARG A 14 17.42 11.50 -6.71
N VAL A 15 16.63 12.48 -6.31
CA VAL A 15 15.63 13.14 -7.16
C VAL A 15 16.29 13.72 -8.42
N ARG A 16 17.41 14.45 -8.26
CA ARG A 16 18.16 15.00 -9.41
C ARG A 16 18.72 13.91 -10.34
N GLN A 17 19.15 12.76 -9.81
CA GLN A 17 19.58 11.63 -10.63
C GLN A 17 18.44 11.05 -11.46
N LEU A 18 17.26 10.86 -10.85
CA LEU A 18 16.07 10.38 -11.54
C LEU A 18 15.63 11.37 -12.62
N ALA A 19 15.57 12.65 -12.29
CA ALA A 19 15.19 13.70 -13.23
C ALA A 19 16.10 13.73 -14.47
N ARG A 20 17.42 13.57 -14.28
CA ARG A 20 18.38 13.47 -15.39
C ARG A 20 18.17 12.21 -16.24
N ARG A 21 17.94 11.07 -15.60
CA ARG A 21 17.71 9.79 -16.28
C ARG A 21 16.47 9.86 -17.18
N ASP A 22 15.40 10.46 -16.67
CA ASP A 22 14.08 10.45 -17.30
C ASP A 22 13.83 11.74 -18.12
N ARG A 23 14.84 12.62 -18.22
CA ARG A 23 14.80 13.92 -18.94
C ARG A 23 13.64 14.82 -18.50
N CYS A 24 13.37 14.87 -17.20
CA CYS A 24 12.36 15.73 -16.59
C CYS A 24 12.99 16.64 -15.52
N THR A 25 12.16 17.45 -14.85
CA THR A 25 12.60 18.32 -13.77
C THR A 25 12.55 17.60 -12.41
N PRO A 26 13.33 18.02 -11.41
CA PRO A 26 13.20 17.53 -10.04
C PRO A 26 11.80 17.69 -9.45
N THR A 27 11.08 18.73 -9.85
CA THR A 27 9.69 18.97 -9.42
C THR A 27 8.77 17.88 -9.97
N ASP A 28 8.88 17.54 -11.25
CA ASP A 28 8.05 16.48 -11.87
C ASP A 28 8.23 15.14 -11.14
N VAL A 29 9.47 14.83 -10.75
CA VAL A 29 9.77 13.61 -9.98
C VAL A 29 9.10 13.63 -8.60
N LEU A 30 9.12 14.77 -7.91
CA LEU A 30 8.50 14.92 -6.60
C LEU A 30 6.97 14.87 -6.69
N GLU A 31 6.38 15.51 -7.70
CA GLU A 31 4.94 15.47 -7.97
C GLU A 31 4.49 14.04 -8.28
N ALA A 32 5.21 13.34 -9.15
CA ALA A 32 4.92 11.94 -9.46
C ALA A 32 5.00 11.04 -8.21
N ALA A 33 6.00 11.26 -7.35
CA ALA A 33 6.15 10.52 -6.10
C ALA A 33 4.99 10.81 -5.12
N LEU A 34 4.55 12.06 -5.03
CA LEU A 34 3.42 12.44 -4.18
C LEU A 34 2.10 11.82 -4.67
N ASN A 35 1.83 11.91 -5.98
CA ASN A 35 0.65 11.30 -6.59
C ASN A 35 0.62 9.78 -6.37
N GLN A 36 1.77 9.13 -6.47
CA GLN A 36 1.89 7.70 -6.19
C GLN A 36 1.60 7.40 -4.72
N TYR A 37 2.16 8.18 -3.79
CA TYR A 37 1.90 8.03 -2.36
C TYR A 37 0.41 8.20 -2.02
N GLU A 38 -0.26 9.21 -2.57
CA GLU A 38 -1.70 9.43 -2.37
C GLU A 38 -2.53 8.25 -2.88
N SER A 39 -2.22 7.76 -4.08
CA SER A 39 -2.88 6.58 -4.65
C SER A 39 -2.71 5.34 -3.78
N ASP A 40 -1.51 5.11 -3.26
CA ASP A 40 -1.23 3.96 -2.41
C ASP A 40 -1.92 4.07 -1.05
N MET A 41 -1.97 5.28 -0.49
CA MET A 41 -2.74 5.55 0.73
C MET A 41 -4.23 5.33 0.53
N GLU A 42 -4.79 5.69 -0.63
CA GLU A 42 -6.19 5.40 -0.95
C GLU A 42 -6.46 3.89 -1.05
N LYS A 43 -5.60 3.15 -1.75
CA LYS A 43 -5.69 1.68 -1.85
C LYS A 43 -5.63 1.04 -0.46
N LEU A 44 -4.70 1.46 0.39
CA LEU A 44 -4.57 0.95 1.75
C LEU A 44 -5.83 1.22 2.58
N ARG A 45 -6.42 2.42 2.48
CA ARG A 45 -7.70 2.74 3.15
C ARG A 45 -8.82 1.82 2.67
N ARG A 46 -8.94 1.58 1.36
CA ARG A 46 -9.94 0.66 0.79
C ARG A 46 -9.74 -0.78 1.31
N ILE A 47 -8.50 -1.28 1.30
CA ILE A 47 -8.16 -2.61 1.84
C ILE A 47 -8.55 -2.70 3.31
N GLN A 48 -8.22 -1.69 4.12
CA GLN A 48 -8.59 -1.67 5.53
C GLN A 48 -10.11 -1.64 5.73
N GLN A 49 -10.86 -0.87 4.95
CA GLN A 49 -12.33 -0.83 5.04
C GLN A 49 -12.95 -2.19 4.69
N VAL A 50 -12.51 -2.80 3.59
CA VAL A 50 -12.97 -4.14 3.19
C VAL A 50 -12.60 -5.16 4.26
N GLY A 51 -11.35 -5.14 4.75
CA GLY A 51 -10.88 -6.01 5.82
C GLY A 51 -11.72 -5.89 7.09
N LYS A 52 -11.98 -4.66 7.56
CA LYS A 52 -12.84 -4.39 8.73
C LYS A 52 -14.27 -4.91 8.53
N LYS A 53 -14.86 -4.66 7.35
CA LYS A 53 -16.22 -5.12 7.04
C LYS A 53 -16.31 -6.64 6.99
N SER A 54 -15.34 -7.30 6.38
CA SER A 54 -15.25 -8.76 6.31
C SER A 54 -15.00 -9.38 7.69
N ALA A 55 -14.11 -8.79 8.49
CA ALA A 55 -13.84 -9.25 9.85
C ALA A 55 -15.10 -9.19 10.73
N ARG A 56 -15.87 -8.10 10.66
CA ARG A 56 -17.16 -7.98 11.37
C ARG A 56 -18.16 -9.04 10.93
N ARG A 57 -18.32 -9.25 9.61
CA ARG A 57 -19.24 -10.26 9.06
C ARG A 57 -18.85 -11.69 9.43
N GLY A 58 -17.55 -11.98 9.46
CA GLY A 58 -17.01 -13.29 9.82
C GLY A 58 -16.75 -13.49 11.30
N ASN A 59 -17.11 -12.53 12.16
CA ASN A 59 -16.78 -12.50 13.59
C ASN A 59 -15.28 -12.79 13.88
N ILE A 60 -14.39 -12.30 13.01
CA ILE A 60 -12.95 -12.45 13.10
C ILE A 60 -12.44 -11.39 14.07
N ARG A 61 -11.88 -11.81 15.20
CA ARG A 61 -11.42 -10.90 16.27
C ARG A 61 -9.93 -10.95 16.49
N SER A 62 -9.28 -12.00 16.00
CA SER A 62 -7.86 -12.26 16.22
C SER A 62 -7.18 -12.87 14.99
N MET A 63 -5.85 -12.87 15.00
CA MET A 63 -5.06 -13.56 13.98
C MET A 63 -5.33 -15.08 13.97
N VAL A 64 -5.59 -15.67 15.14
CA VAL A 64 -5.92 -17.10 15.30
C VAL A 64 -7.21 -17.45 14.55
N ASP A 65 -8.19 -16.55 14.50
CA ASP A 65 -9.42 -16.74 13.73
C ASP A 65 -9.15 -16.78 12.22
N ILE A 66 -8.22 -15.94 11.76
CA ILE A 66 -7.79 -15.91 10.35
C ILE A 66 -7.13 -17.24 9.98
N ASP A 67 -6.18 -17.71 10.80
CA ASP A 67 -5.45 -18.96 10.55
C ASP A 67 -6.39 -20.15 10.47
N ARG A 68 -7.38 -20.21 11.38
CA ARG A 68 -8.42 -21.23 11.38
C ARG A 68 -9.23 -21.21 10.08
N ILE A 69 -9.69 -20.03 9.65
CA ILE A 69 -10.46 -19.86 8.40
C ILE A 69 -9.62 -20.29 7.20
N VAL A 70 -8.35 -19.88 7.13
CA VAL A 70 -7.45 -20.26 6.05
C VAL A 70 -7.25 -21.78 6.01
N HIS A 71 -7.04 -22.41 7.16
CA HIS A 71 -6.89 -23.85 7.27
C HIS A 71 -8.15 -24.59 6.80
N GLU A 72 -9.34 -24.16 7.24
CA GLU A 72 -10.62 -24.73 6.80
C GLU A 72 -10.83 -24.59 5.28
N VAL A 73 -10.52 -23.43 4.71
CA VAL A 73 -10.63 -23.19 3.26
C VAL A 73 -9.68 -24.11 2.48
N ARG A 74 -8.44 -24.29 2.95
CA ARG A 74 -7.47 -25.21 2.33
C ARG A 74 -7.97 -26.66 2.38
N LYS A 75 -8.48 -27.10 3.53
CA LYS A 75 -9.05 -28.45 3.70
C LYS A 75 -10.22 -28.71 2.75
N LYS A 76 -11.17 -27.77 2.66
CA LYS A 76 -12.32 -27.85 1.74
C LYS A 76 -11.92 -27.87 0.26
N ARG A 77 -10.83 -27.20 -0.11
CA ARG A 77 -10.31 -27.22 -1.49
C ARG A 77 -9.64 -28.54 -1.84
N ALA A 78 -8.91 -29.13 -0.90
CA ALA A 78 -8.30 -30.45 -1.10
C ALA A 78 -9.36 -31.54 -1.27
N SER A 79 -10.40 -31.55 -0.42
CA SER A 79 -11.47 -32.55 -0.48
C SER A 79 -12.39 -32.42 -1.71
N ARG A 80 -12.38 -31.28 -2.41
CA ARG A 80 -13.14 -31.06 -3.66
C ARG A 80 -12.39 -31.48 -4.92
N ARG A 81 -11.10 -31.78 -4.81
CA ARG A 81 -10.24 -32.24 -5.91
C ARG A 81 -10.01 -33.76 -5.89
N SER A 82 -10.47 -34.42 -4.84
CA SER A 82 -10.55 -35.88 -4.69
C SER A 82 -11.90 -36.36 -5.18
#